data_AF-A0A432VC57-F1
#
_entry.id   AF-A0A432VC57-F1
#
_cell.length_a   1.000
_cell.length_b   1.000
_cell.length_c   1.000
_cell.angle_alpha   90.00
_cell.angle_beta   90.00
_cell.angle_gamma   90.00
#
_symmetry.space_group_name_H-M   'P 1'
#
loop_
_entity.id
_entity.type
_entity.pdbx_description
1 polymer ?
#
loop_
_entity_poly.entity_id
_entity_poly.type
_entity_poly.pdbx_seq_one_letter_code
_entity_poly.pdbx_strand_id
1 'polypeptide(L)'
;MPFNSFEDLRAACQNLPAGSDGAAQAVAHRQDILTKPQGSLGRLETIVAWLARWQGRDMPKLDKVKVIVFAGSHGITAQGVSAYPSEVTVQMVANFAAGGAAINQLARIANAELDVIPLELDRQTGDFTQEPAMNEAEFLAAVSTGYESVGKDIDLICFGEMGIGNTTPAAAIAAGLFGGGAERWTGRGTGVDDAGLKRKIAAIDKGLARHTAQAADPLKLAAALGGRELAAIFGATLAARHLGVPVLLDGFVCSAAVAPLARLHPQGLAHVLAAHVSAEAGHRNLLEAMELSPLLDLGMRLGEGSGACLAINLVRSALECHTGMASFAEAGVSEK
;
A
#
# COMPACT_ATOMS: atom_id res chain seq x y z
N MET A 1 -6.64 18.46 9.64
CA MET A 1 -7.25 17.19 10.11
C MET A 1 -8.66 17.06 9.55
N PRO A 2 -8.84 16.33 8.45
CA PRO A 2 -10.16 16.05 7.84
C PRO A 2 -11.11 15.21 8.70
N PHE A 3 -10.61 14.55 9.76
CA PHE A 3 -11.41 13.64 10.59
C PHE A 3 -11.28 14.01 12.08
N ASN A 4 -12.40 14.11 12.79
CA ASN A 4 -12.42 14.45 14.22
C ASN A 4 -12.81 13.26 15.11
N SER A 5 -13.31 12.17 14.51
CA SER A 5 -13.69 10.94 15.22
C SER A 5 -13.53 9.69 14.34
N PHE A 6 -13.54 8.51 14.95
CA PHE A 6 -13.66 7.24 14.22
C PHE A 6 -14.96 7.14 13.39
N GLU A 7 -16.03 7.83 13.80
CA GLU A 7 -17.29 7.85 13.06
C GLU A 7 -17.14 8.67 11.77
N ASP A 8 -16.51 9.84 11.84
CA ASP A 8 -16.21 10.68 10.67
C ASP A 8 -15.36 9.90 9.65
N LEU A 9 -14.29 9.26 10.14
CA LEU A 9 -13.40 8.47 9.29
C LEU A 9 -14.11 7.27 8.68
N ARG A 10 -14.99 6.60 9.44
CA ARG A 10 -15.80 5.48 8.92
C ARG A 10 -16.77 5.95 7.84
N ALA A 11 -17.46 7.07 8.05
CA ALA A 11 -18.35 7.64 7.06
C ALA A 11 -17.59 7.94 5.75
N ALA A 12 -16.38 8.48 5.86
CA ALA A 12 -15.50 8.68 4.71
C ALA A 12 -15.12 7.36 4.02
N CYS A 13 -14.81 6.30 4.77
CA CYS A 13 -14.51 4.97 4.21
C CYS A 13 -15.72 4.29 3.53
N GLN A 14 -16.94 4.71 3.88
CA GLN A 14 -18.17 4.17 3.30
C GLN A 14 -18.65 5.00 2.10
N ASN A 15 -18.28 6.29 2.03
CA ASN A 15 -18.66 7.19 0.95
C ASN A 15 -17.66 7.16 -0.22
N LEU A 16 -17.53 5.96 -0.80
CA LEU A 16 -16.67 5.56 -1.93
C LEU A 16 -17.06 6.17 -3.30
N PRO A 17 -16.41 7.17 -3.94
CA PRO A 17 -16.81 7.56 -5.31
C PRO A 17 -16.55 6.43 -6.31
N ALA A 18 -17.37 6.25 -7.33
CA ALA A 18 -17.10 5.25 -8.37
C ALA A 18 -16.02 5.74 -9.35
N GLY A 19 -15.28 4.81 -9.96
CA GLY A 19 -14.42 5.11 -11.10
C GLY A 19 -15.23 5.20 -12.40
N SER A 20 -14.64 5.76 -13.47
CA SER A 20 -15.29 5.94 -14.77
C SER A 20 -15.32 4.64 -15.58
N ASP A 21 -16.48 3.98 -15.62
CA ASP A 21 -16.69 2.81 -16.48
C ASP A 21 -16.57 3.17 -17.97
N GLY A 22 -17.02 4.36 -18.36
CA GLY A 22 -16.90 4.84 -19.75
C GLY A 22 -15.45 4.95 -20.20
N ALA A 23 -14.57 5.49 -19.35
CA ALA A 23 -13.14 5.61 -19.68
C ALA A 23 -12.46 4.24 -19.79
N ALA A 24 -12.81 3.31 -18.89
CA ALA A 24 -12.30 1.94 -18.96
C ALA A 24 -12.75 1.21 -20.24
N GLN A 25 -14.02 1.40 -20.63
CA GLN A 25 -14.58 0.83 -21.85
C GLN A 25 -13.98 1.43 -23.11
N ALA A 26 -13.71 2.74 -23.13
CA ALA A 26 -13.05 3.39 -24.25
C ALA A 26 -11.63 2.82 -24.47
N VAL A 27 -10.86 2.62 -23.39
CA VAL A 27 -9.57 1.94 -23.47
C VAL A 27 -9.72 0.51 -23.97
N ALA A 28 -10.66 -0.26 -23.43
CA ALA A 28 -10.87 -1.65 -23.85
C ALA A 28 -11.22 -1.74 -25.35
N HIS A 29 -12.10 -0.87 -25.83
CA HIS A 29 -12.45 -0.81 -27.25
C HIS A 29 -11.25 -0.49 -28.14
N ARG A 30 -10.41 0.48 -27.73
CA ARG A 30 -9.17 0.76 -28.45
C ARG A 30 -8.22 -0.45 -28.43
N GLN A 31 -8.08 -1.15 -27.31
CA GLN A 31 -7.23 -2.34 -27.21
C GLN A 31 -7.64 -3.44 -28.21
N ASP A 32 -8.92 -3.58 -28.53
CA ASP A 32 -9.43 -4.59 -29.46
C ASP A 32 -9.06 -4.32 -30.94
N ILE A 33 -8.76 -3.07 -31.28
CA ILE A 33 -8.45 -2.65 -32.66
C ILE A 33 -6.95 -2.43 -32.93
N LEU A 34 -6.11 -2.45 -31.88
CA LEU A 34 -4.65 -2.36 -32.03
C LEU A 34 -4.12 -3.54 -32.86
N THR A 35 -3.03 -3.34 -33.61
CA THR A 35 -2.41 -4.34 -34.51
C THR A 35 -1.80 -5.52 -33.74
N LYS A 36 -2.64 -6.32 -33.10
CA LYS A 36 -2.33 -7.50 -32.29
C LYS A 36 -3.56 -8.42 -32.23
N PRO A 37 -3.41 -9.73 -31.98
CA PRO A 37 -4.55 -10.57 -31.64
C PRO A 37 -5.25 -10.04 -30.37
N GLN A 38 -6.57 -10.11 -30.32
CA GLN A 38 -7.37 -9.68 -29.16
C GLN A 38 -6.88 -10.37 -27.87
N GLY A 39 -6.69 -9.57 -26.81
CA GLY A 39 -6.22 -10.05 -25.51
C GLY A 39 -4.76 -10.54 -25.44
N SER A 40 -3.98 -10.48 -26.54
CA SER A 40 -2.63 -11.05 -26.58
C SER A 40 -1.59 -10.36 -25.68
N LEU A 41 -1.86 -9.13 -25.22
CA LEU A 41 -1.00 -8.45 -24.22
C LEU A 41 -1.47 -8.72 -22.78
N GLY A 42 -2.53 -9.51 -22.59
CA GLY A 42 -3.01 -9.98 -21.29
C GLY A 42 -3.22 -8.85 -20.28
N ARG A 43 -2.50 -8.90 -19.15
CA ARG A 43 -2.65 -7.93 -18.07
C ARG A 43 -2.23 -6.51 -18.42
N LEU A 44 -1.38 -6.29 -19.43
CA LEU A 44 -1.06 -4.93 -19.85
C LEU A 44 -2.34 -4.20 -20.31
N GLU A 45 -3.26 -4.91 -20.97
CA GLU A 45 -4.52 -4.33 -21.44
C GLU A 45 -5.41 -3.90 -20.26
N THR A 46 -5.53 -4.75 -19.24
CA THR A 46 -6.37 -4.46 -18.07
C THR A 46 -5.75 -3.41 -17.15
N ILE A 47 -4.43 -3.29 -17.11
CA ILE A 47 -3.72 -2.22 -16.38
C ILE A 47 -4.07 -0.85 -16.96
N VAL A 48 -4.10 -0.70 -18.29
CA VAL A 48 -4.44 0.60 -18.90
C VAL A 48 -5.92 0.92 -18.68
N ALA A 49 -6.81 -0.07 -18.76
CA ALA A 49 -8.23 0.13 -18.46
C ALA A 49 -8.46 0.55 -17.00
N TRP A 50 -7.73 -0.05 -16.05
CA TRP A 50 -7.71 0.37 -14.65
C TRP A 50 -7.22 1.81 -14.49
N LEU A 51 -6.14 2.19 -15.19
CA LEU A 51 -5.59 3.53 -15.14
C LEU A 51 -6.60 4.57 -15.65
N ALA A 52 -7.23 4.31 -16.79
CA ALA A 52 -8.27 5.15 -17.37
C ALA A 52 -9.51 5.28 -16.48
N ARG A 53 -9.95 4.17 -15.88
CA ARG A 53 -11.09 4.14 -14.95
C ARG A 53 -10.92 5.16 -13.83
N TRP A 54 -9.75 5.16 -13.20
CA TRP A 54 -9.52 5.97 -12.02
C TRP A 54 -9.19 7.41 -12.37
N GLN A 55 -8.38 7.62 -13.41
CA GLN A 55 -8.08 8.96 -13.89
C GLN A 55 -9.28 9.65 -14.57
N GLY A 56 -10.35 8.92 -14.88
CA GLY A 56 -11.57 9.44 -15.48
C GLY A 56 -11.38 9.94 -16.91
N ARG A 57 -10.47 9.33 -17.67
CA ARG A 57 -10.13 9.75 -19.04
C ARG A 57 -9.82 8.55 -19.94
N ASP A 58 -10.31 8.63 -21.17
CA ASP A 58 -10.20 7.56 -22.18
C ASP A 58 -8.75 7.37 -22.67
N MET A 59 -7.93 8.41 -22.56
CA MET A 59 -6.48 8.37 -22.79
C MET A 59 -5.78 8.69 -21.48
N PRO A 60 -5.46 7.68 -20.66
CA PRO A 60 -4.75 7.89 -19.41
C PRO A 60 -3.32 8.38 -19.66
N LYS A 61 -2.68 8.90 -18.61
CA LYS A 61 -1.29 9.40 -18.67
C LYS A 61 -0.54 9.12 -17.38
N LEU A 62 0.79 9.30 -17.39
CA LEU A 62 1.67 9.09 -16.23
C LEU A 62 2.75 10.19 -16.16
N ASP A 63 2.35 11.44 -16.33
CA ASP A 63 3.28 12.57 -16.30
C ASP A 63 3.69 12.89 -14.86
N LYS A 64 2.73 12.83 -13.94
CA LYS A 64 2.90 13.13 -12.51
C LYS A 64 2.76 11.87 -11.68
N VAL A 65 3.87 11.17 -11.46
CA VAL A 65 3.93 9.95 -10.65
C VAL A 65 4.66 10.23 -9.35
N LYS A 66 4.09 9.77 -8.23
CA LYS A 66 4.64 10.04 -6.90
C LYS A 66 4.83 8.75 -6.10
N VAL A 67 5.91 8.68 -5.35
CA VAL A 67 6.13 7.69 -4.29
C VAL A 67 6.17 8.43 -2.97
N ILE A 68 5.38 8.00 -2.00
CA ILE A 68 5.41 8.55 -0.64
C ILE A 68 5.80 7.44 0.32
N VAL A 69 6.90 7.64 1.04
CA VAL A 69 7.36 6.76 2.12
C VAL A 69 7.00 7.39 3.45
N PHE A 70 6.15 6.72 4.23
CA PHE A 70 5.83 7.13 5.58
C PHE A 70 6.75 6.44 6.58
N ALA A 71 7.39 7.20 7.45
CA ALA A 71 8.31 6.64 8.45
C ALA A 71 7.75 6.74 9.86
N GLY A 72 7.76 5.64 10.62
CA GLY A 72 7.20 5.55 11.97
C GLY A 72 8.09 4.74 12.93
N SER A 73 7.92 4.97 14.23
CA SER A 73 8.66 4.31 15.31
C SER A 73 7.70 3.56 16.24
N HIS A 74 8.05 2.35 16.68
CA HIS A 74 7.15 1.46 17.44
C HIS A 74 7.67 1.05 18.81
N GLY A 75 6.81 1.13 19.83
CA GLY A 75 7.14 0.68 21.19
C GLY A 75 7.37 -0.83 21.30
N ILE A 76 6.76 -1.62 20.40
CA ILE A 76 6.93 -3.08 20.38
C ILE A 76 8.39 -3.53 20.16
N THR A 77 9.24 -2.65 19.62
CA THR A 77 10.66 -2.92 19.39
C THR A 77 11.43 -3.25 20.67
N ALA A 78 10.97 -2.75 21.83
CA ALA A 78 11.52 -3.05 23.14
C ALA A 78 11.50 -4.56 23.49
N GLN A 79 10.66 -5.35 22.80
CA GLN A 79 10.58 -6.81 22.97
C GLN A 79 11.53 -7.61 22.07
N GLY A 80 12.43 -6.95 21.33
CA GLY A 80 13.42 -7.64 20.50
C GLY A 80 12.79 -8.38 19.30
N VAL A 81 11.77 -7.75 18.69
CA VAL A 81 11.03 -8.25 17.52
C VAL A 81 11.69 -7.91 16.18
N SER A 82 12.82 -7.20 16.20
CA SER A 82 13.62 -6.83 15.03
C SER A 82 15.09 -7.21 15.26
N ALA A 83 15.82 -7.49 14.17
CA ALA A 83 17.27 -7.69 14.19
C ALA A 83 18.06 -6.38 14.30
N TYR A 84 17.41 -5.25 14.02
CA TYR A 84 18.02 -3.91 14.06
C TYR A 84 17.44 -3.07 15.20
N PRO A 85 18.24 -2.16 15.79
CA PRO A 85 17.77 -1.27 16.85
C PRO A 85 16.87 -0.16 16.30
N SER A 86 16.08 0.47 17.18
CA SER A 86 15.06 1.47 16.82
C SER A 86 15.62 2.70 16.11
N GLU A 87 16.84 3.09 16.42
CA GLU A 87 17.48 4.28 15.86
C GLU A 87 17.72 4.18 14.34
N VAL A 88 17.71 2.95 13.79
CA VAL A 88 17.88 2.72 12.35
C VAL A 88 16.77 3.37 11.53
N THR A 89 15.55 3.54 12.08
CA THR A 89 14.48 4.29 11.37
C THR A 89 14.94 5.71 11.03
N VAL A 90 15.50 6.45 11.99
CA VAL A 90 15.95 7.83 11.79
C VAL A 90 17.15 7.87 10.83
N GLN A 91 18.07 6.90 10.95
CA GLN A 91 19.22 6.78 10.05
C GLN A 91 18.81 6.51 8.61
N MET A 92 17.80 5.67 8.39
CA MET A 92 17.28 5.40 7.05
C MET A 92 16.54 6.59 6.46
N VAL A 93 15.81 7.36 7.26
CA VAL A 93 15.22 8.63 6.81
C VAL A 93 16.31 9.62 6.35
N ALA A 94 17.42 9.72 7.09
CA ALA A 94 18.58 10.50 6.64
C ALA A 94 19.20 9.94 5.35
N ASN A 95 19.26 8.62 5.19
CA ASN A 95 19.74 7.97 3.97
C ASN A 95 18.84 8.26 2.75
N PHE A 96 17.52 8.27 2.92
CA PHE A 96 16.59 8.68 1.85
C PHE A 96 16.83 10.12 1.42
N ALA A 97 17.00 11.04 2.39
CA ALA A 97 17.29 12.45 2.13
C ALA A 97 18.64 12.63 1.40
N ALA A 98 19.62 11.76 1.69
CA ALA A 98 20.91 11.74 1.01
C ALA A 98 20.90 11.05 -0.37
N GLY A 99 19.76 10.48 -0.80
CA GLY A 99 19.65 9.79 -2.09
C GLY A 99 20.26 8.38 -2.12
N GLY A 100 20.60 7.81 -0.96
CA GLY A 100 21.41 6.59 -0.87
C GLY A 100 20.64 5.28 -0.82
N ALA A 101 19.31 5.30 -0.72
CA ALA A 101 18.52 4.08 -0.60
C ALA A 101 18.11 3.49 -1.95
N ALA A 102 17.66 2.24 -1.94
CA ALA A 102 17.18 1.56 -3.14
C ALA A 102 15.98 2.30 -3.76
N ILE A 103 15.05 2.79 -2.94
CA ILE A 103 13.89 3.54 -3.44
C ILE A 103 14.30 4.81 -4.19
N ASN A 104 15.36 5.52 -3.78
CA ASN A 104 15.84 6.70 -4.51
C ASN A 104 16.26 6.33 -5.94
N GLN A 105 16.92 5.18 -6.11
CA GLN A 105 17.39 4.72 -7.42
C GLN A 105 16.23 4.27 -8.30
N LEU A 106 15.26 3.57 -7.73
CA LEU A 106 14.07 3.12 -8.44
C LEU A 106 13.19 4.30 -8.87
N ALA A 107 12.97 5.28 -7.98
CA ALA A 107 12.18 6.48 -8.26
C ALA A 107 12.79 7.29 -9.41
N ARG A 108 14.13 7.42 -9.44
CA ARG A 108 14.85 8.08 -10.52
C ARG A 108 14.60 7.42 -11.88
N ILE A 109 14.68 6.09 -11.97
CA ILE A 109 14.45 5.36 -13.22
C ILE A 109 12.97 5.35 -13.61
N ALA A 110 12.07 5.27 -12.64
CA ALA A 110 10.62 5.30 -12.88
C ALA A 110 10.09 6.70 -13.26
N ASN A 111 10.95 7.73 -13.23
CA ASN A 111 10.58 9.14 -13.35
C ASN A 111 9.41 9.47 -12.39
N ALA A 112 9.62 9.20 -11.10
CA ALA A 112 8.67 9.45 -10.04
C ALA A 112 9.28 10.37 -8.98
N GLU A 113 8.48 11.31 -8.49
CA GLU A 113 8.83 12.15 -7.35
C GLU A 113 8.79 11.31 -6.07
N LEU A 114 9.85 11.38 -5.25
CA LEU A 114 9.94 10.66 -3.99
C LEU A 114 9.83 11.62 -2.82
N ASP A 115 8.80 11.43 -1.99
CA ASP A 115 8.63 12.12 -0.72
C ASP A 115 8.81 11.14 0.44
N VAL A 116 9.42 11.64 1.51
CA VAL A 116 9.54 10.91 2.78
C VAL A 116 8.91 11.74 3.87
N ILE A 117 7.91 11.17 4.55
CA ILE A 117 7.14 11.85 5.59
C ILE A 117 7.41 11.16 6.94
N PRO A 118 8.27 11.74 7.80
CA PRO A 118 8.50 11.23 9.14
C PRO A 118 7.30 11.55 10.06
N LEU A 119 6.87 10.56 10.85
CA LEU A 119 5.73 10.66 11.77
C LEU A 119 6.20 10.50 13.21
N GLU A 120 6.60 11.62 13.82
CA GLU A 120 7.04 11.70 15.22
C GLU A 120 8.11 10.64 15.59
N LEU A 121 9.20 10.55 14.81
CA LEU A 121 10.17 9.45 14.96
C LEU A 121 10.83 9.36 16.34
N ASP A 122 10.97 10.49 17.03
CA ASP A 122 11.51 10.57 18.40
C ASP A 122 10.54 10.04 19.45
N ARG A 123 9.27 9.82 19.09
CA ARG A 123 8.22 9.32 19.97
C ARG A 123 7.62 8.05 19.42
N GLN A 124 8.04 6.91 19.97
CA GLN A 124 7.47 5.61 19.63
C GLN A 124 5.95 5.55 19.91
N THR A 125 5.23 4.71 19.19
CA THR A 125 3.88 4.30 19.59
C THR A 125 3.91 3.53 20.91
N GLY A 126 2.75 3.36 21.54
CA GLY A 126 2.62 2.40 22.64
C GLY A 126 3.02 0.98 22.22
N ASP A 127 3.49 0.19 23.19
CA ASP A 127 3.61 -1.26 23.03
C ASP A 127 2.21 -1.87 23.09
N PHE A 128 1.69 -2.33 21.95
CA PHE A 128 0.33 -2.87 21.82
C PHE A 128 0.04 -4.09 22.74
N THR A 129 1.06 -4.67 23.36
CA THR A 129 0.87 -5.74 24.35
C THR A 129 0.61 -5.21 25.77
N GLN A 130 0.89 -3.92 26.01
CA GLN A 130 0.76 -3.23 27.30
C GLN A 130 -0.30 -2.13 27.28
N GLU A 131 -0.51 -1.46 26.14
CA GLU A 131 -1.44 -0.34 25.95
C GLU A 131 -1.74 -0.18 24.45
N PRO A 132 -2.78 0.54 24.02
CA PRO A 132 -2.99 0.79 22.58
C PRO A 132 -1.75 1.44 21.95
N ALA A 133 -1.39 1.04 20.71
CA ALA A 133 -0.30 1.68 19.97
C ALA A 133 -0.54 3.19 19.80
N MET A 134 -1.78 3.58 19.50
CA MET A 134 -2.23 4.96 19.41
C MET A 134 -3.59 5.11 20.08
N ASN A 135 -3.82 6.24 20.73
CA ASN A 135 -5.19 6.67 21.07
C ASN A 135 -5.92 7.19 19.81
N GLU A 136 -7.21 7.48 19.93
CA GLU A 136 -8.04 7.96 18.80
C GLU A 136 -7.48 9.23 18.15
N ALA A 137 -7.09 10.23 18.95
CA ALA A 137 -6.57 11.49 18.42
C ALA A 137 -5.25 11.29 17.66
N GLU A 138 -4.36 10.45 18.18
CA GLU A 138 -3.08 10.12 17.54
C GLU A 138 -3.28 9.35 16.23
N PHE A 139 -4.19 8.38 16.23
CA PHE A 139 -4.53 7.62 15.04
C PHE A 139 -5.11 8.54 13.96
N LEU A 140 -6.09 9.38 14.30
CA LEU A 140 -6.71 10.32 13.36
C LEU A 140 -5.72 11.38 12.86
N ALA A 141 -4.75 11.81 13.66
CA ALA A 141 -3.69 12.70 13.22
C ALA A 141 -2.77 12.05 12.19
N ALA A 142 -2.37 10.79 12.41
CA ALA A 142 -1.56 10.03 11.45
C ALA A 142 -2.33 9.75 10.15
N VAL A 143 -3.60 9.33 10.24
CA VAL A 143 -4.50 9.17 9.08
C VAL A 143 -4.64 10.49 8.32
N SER A 144 -4.86 11.60 9.02
CA SER A 144 -4.98 12.93 8.44
C SER A 144 -3.71 13.34 7.69
N THR A 145 -2.53 13.09 8.26
CA THR A 145 -1.24 13.38 7.62
C THR A 145 -1.11 12.64 6.29
N GLY A 146 -1.46 11.35 6.27
CA GLY A 146 -1.49 10.57 5.04
C GLY A 146 -2.51 11.09 4.03
N TYR A 147 -3.73 11.38 4.49
CA TYR A 147 -4.82 11.86 3.65
C TYR A 147 -4.47 13.19 2.97
N GLU A 148 -3.90 14.13 3.72
CA GLU A 148 -3.52 15.47 3.24
C GLU A 148 -2.28 15.44 2.31
N SER A 149 -1.51 14.34 2.29
CA SER A 149 -0.32 14.19 1.42
C SER A 149 -0.64 13.89 -0.05
N VAL A 150 -1.89 13.53 -0.38
CA VAL A 150 -2.28 13.14 -1.73
C VAL A 150 -2.92 14.31 -2.48
N GLY A 151 -2.27 14.74 -3.56
CA GLY A 151 -2.75 15.81 -4.46
C GLY A 151 -3.69 15.30 -5.55
N LYS A 152 -4.62 16.16 -5.97
CA LYS A 152 -5.60 15.88 -7.05
C LYS A 152 -5.00 15.78 -8.45
N ASP A 153 -3.79 16.28 -8.63
CA ASP A 153 -3.11 16.36 -9.93
C ASP A 153 -2.11 15.22 -10.14
N ILE A 154 -2.06 14.25 -9.24
CA ILE A 154 -1.24 13.05 -9.33
C ILE A 154 -1.91 12.05 -10.29
N ASP A 155 -1.14 11.56 -11.26
CA ASP A 155 -1.63 10.57 -12.23
C ASP A 155 -1.56 9.13 -11.67
N LEU A 156 -0.57 8.85 -10.81
CA LEU A 156 -0.37 7.56 -10.16
C LEU A 156 0.42 7.75 -8.87
N ILE A 157 0.03 7.08 -7.79
CA ILE A 157 0.75 7.15 -6.52
C ILE A 157 1.18 5.76 -6.03
N CYS A 158 2.36 5.69 -5.42
CA CYS A 158 2.90 4.51 -4.76
C CYS A 158 3.09 4.81 -3.27
N PHE A 159 2.82 3.83 -2.42
CA PHE A 159 3.05 3.95 -0.98
C PHE A 159 4.12 2.99 -0.49
N GLY A 160 5.05 3.53 0.29
CA GLY A 160 6.07 2.81 1.02
C GLY A 160 6.05 3.14 2.50
N GLU A 161 6.80 2.37 3.26
CA GLU A 161 6.95 2.53 4.70
C GLU A 161 8.41 2.43 5.11
N MET A 162 8.71 2.95 6.29
CA MET A 162 9.98 2.73 6.98
C MET A 162 9.72 2.72 8.49
N GLY A 163 9.94 1.58 9.13
CA GLY A 163 9.76 1.47 10.57
C GLY A 163 10.39 0.20 11.12
N ILE A 164 11.39 0.34 11.98
CA ILE A 164 11.95 -0.82 12.65
C ILE A 164 10.88 -1.50 13.50
N GLY A 165 10.68 -2.80 13.25
CA GLY A 165 9.72 -3.64 13.96
C GLY A 165 8.30 -3.65 13.39
N ASN A 166 7.99 -2.85 12.36
CA ASN A 166 6.63 -2.64 11.84
C ASN A 166 5.98 -3.87 11.15
N THR A 167 6.77 -4.86 10.75
CA THR A 167 6.22 -6.16 10.30
C THR A 167 5.44 -6.88 11.41
N THR A 168 5.70 -6.58 12.68
CA THR A 168 4.95 -7.12 13.82
C THR A 168 3.53 -6.53 13.93
N PRO A 169 3.33 -5.19 14.01
CA PRO A 169 2.00 -4.61 13.98
C PRO A 169 1.26 -4.89 12.66
N ALA A 170 1.95 -4.98 11.52
CA ALA A 170 1.33 -5.42 10.26
C ALA A 170 0.73 -6.83 10.35
N ALA A 171 1.48 -7.79 10.89
CA ALA A 171 0.99 -9.15 11.13
C ALA A 171 -0.14 -9.18 12.16
N ALA A 172 -0.10 -8.33 13.20
CA ALA A 172 -1.16 -8.22 14.20
C ALA A 172 -2.47 -7.72 13.60
N ILE A 173 -2.43 -6.70 12.74
CA ILE A 173 -3.61 -6.21 12.01
C ILE A 173 -4.17 -7.31 11.09
N ALA A 174 -3.32 -7.97 10.31
CA ALA A 174 -3.76 -9.04 9.42
C ALA A 174 -4.43 -10.19 10.20
N ALA A 175 -3.81 -10.62 11.32
CA ALA A 175 -4.36 -11.64 12.20
C ALA A 175 -5.70 -11.25 12.81
N GLY A 176 -5.83 -10.01 13.30
CA GLY A 176 -7.06 -9.55 13.92
C GLY A 176 -8.21 -9.34 12.92
N LEU A 177 -7.90 -8.94 11.67
CA LEU A 177 -8.92 -8.70 10.64
C LEU A 177 -9.36 -9.97 9.89
N PHE A 178 -8.45 -10.91 9.66
CA PHE A 178 -8.67 -12.08 8.80
C PHE A 178 -8.54 -13.43 9.53
N GLY A 179 -8.25 -13.42 10.84
CA GLY A 179 -8.12 -14.62 11.65
C GLY A 179 -6.93 -15.50 11.24
N GLY A 180 -6.95 -16.78 11.62
CA GLY A 180 -5.89 -17.74 11.28
C GLY A 180 -4.65 -17.72 12.20
N GLY A 181 -4.65 -16.92 13.26
CA GLY A 181 -3.61 -16.89 14.30
C GLY A 181 -2.32 -16.18 13.89
N ALA A 182 -1.51 -15.78 14.87
CA ALA A 182 -0.29 -15.00 14.64
C ALA A 182 0.73 -15.71 13.73
N GLU A 183 0.87 -17.03 13.84
CA GLU A 183 1.83 -17.82 13.05
C GLU A 183 1.60 -17.68 11.54
N ARG A 184 0.35 -17.59 11.10
CA ARG A 184 0.00 -17.47 9.67
C ARG A 184 0.54 -16.20 9.02
N TRP A 185 0.65 -15.13 9.79
CA TRP A 185 0.96 -13.78 9.29
C TRP A 185 2.38 -13.34 9.60
N THR A 186 3.06 -14.02 10.53
CA THR A 186 4.35 -13.57 11.05
C THR A 186 5.50 -14.10 10.21
N GLY A 187 6.19 -13.20 9.51
CA GLY A 187 7.45 -13.46 8.83
C GLY A 187 8.68 -13.07 9.66
N ARG A 188 9.87 -13.32 9.10
CA ARG A 188 11.16 -12.93 9.69
C ARG A 188 11.47 -11.43 9.53
N GLY A 189 10.75 -10.70 8.67
CA GLY A 189 10.98 -9.27 8.43
C GLY A 189 12.43 -8.96 8.10
N THR A 190 13.08 -8.21 8.99
CA THR A 190 14.49 -7.81 8.89
C THR A 190 15.51 -8.97 9.00
N GLY A 191 15.04 -10.21 9.17
CA GLY A 191 15.88 -11.41 9.19
C GLY A 191 16.10 -11.99 10.59
N VAL A 192 15.11 -11.89 11.47
CA VAL A 192 15.22 -12.44 12.83
C VAL A 192 15.41 -13.97 12.83
N ASP A 193 16.08 -14.46 13.88
CA ASP A 193 16.26 -15.89 14.15
C ASP A 193 14.96 -16.55 14.65
N ASP A 194 15.01 -17.85 14.94
CA ASP A 194 13.84 -18.60 15.41
C ASP A 194 13.32 -18.11 16.76
N ALA A 195 14.21 -17.64 17.64
CA ALA A 195 13.83 -17.04 18.90
C ALA A 195 13.09 -15.71 18.68
N GLY A 196 13.58 -14.88 17.75
CA GLY A 196 12.92 -13.63 17.35
C GLY A 196 11.57 -13.87 16.70
N LEU A 197 11.43 -14.88 15.84
CA LEU A 197 10.14 -15.27 15.27
C LEU A 197 9.14 -15.66 16.38
N LYS A 198 9.57 -16.46 17.35
CA LYS A 198 8.73 -16.82 18.52
C LYS A 198 8.33 -15.60 19.35
N ARG A 199 9.24 -14.65 19.58
CA ARG A 199 8.93 -13.38 20.27
C ARG A 199 7.87 -12.57 19.52
N LYS A 200 7.97 -12.48 18.19
CA LYS A 200 6.97 -11.80 17.34
C LYS A 200 5.59 -12.45 17.48
N ILE A 201 5.50 -13.77 17.33
CA ILE A 201 4.25 -14.52 17.43
C ILE A 201 3.60 -14.29 18.81
N ALA A 202 4.38 -14.46 19.88
CA ALA A 202 3.90 -14.26 21.25
C ALA A 202 3.44 -12.81 21.52
N ALA A 203 4.15 -11.83 20.99
CA ALA A 203 3.76 -10.43 21.06
C ALA A 203 2.41 -10.19 20.37
N ILE A 204 2.24 -10.71 19.16
CA ILE A 204 0.99 -10.56 18.39
C ILE A 204 -0.18 -11.22 19.13
N ASP A 205 -0.04 -12.46 19.59
CA ASP A 205 -1.09 -13.16 20.34
C ASP A 205 -1.49 -12.39 21.61
N LYS A 206 -0.50 -11.86 22.35
CA LYS A 206 -0.74 -11.04 23.54
C LYS A 206 -1.47 -9.74 23.20
N GLY A 207 -1.09 -9.08 22.10
CA GLY A 207 -1.76 -7.89 21.59
C GLY A 207 -3.21 -8.14 21.22
N LEU A 208 -3.47 -9.20 20.46
CA LEU A 208 -4.81 -9.62 20.05
C LEU A 208 -5.69 -9.92 21.27
N ALA A 209 -5.16 -10.67 22.25
CA ALA A 209 -5.89 -10.99 23.48
C ALA A 209 -6.26 -9.73 24.26
N ARG A 210 -5.33 -8.78 24.40
CA ARG A 210 -5.56 -7.49 25.09
C ARG A 210 -6.64 -6.66 24.41
N HIS A 211 -6.64 -6.63 23.08
CA HIS A 211 -7.48 -5.75 22.28
C HIS A 211 -8.72 -6.46 21.68
N THR A 212 -9.17 -7.54 22.33
CA THR A 212 -10.33 -8.32 21.88
C THR A 212 -11.60 -7.46 21.70
N ALA A 213 -11.80 -6.44 22.54
CA ALA A 213 -12.94 -5.53 22.44
C ALA A 213 -12.92 -4.66 21.17
N GLN A 214 -11.73 -4.44 20.59
CA GLN A 214 -11.54 -3.66 19.36
C GLN A 214 -11.61 -4.55 18.09
N ALA A 215 -11.58 -5.88 18.22
CA ALA A 215 -11.50 -6.81 17.08
C ALA A 215 -12.67 -6.70 16.08
N ALA A 216 -13.84 -6.27 16.52
CA ALA A 216 -15.01 -6.09 15.66
C ALA A 216 -14.96 -4.81 14.79
N ASP A 217 -14.09 -3.85 15.13
CA ASP A 217 -14.00 -2.56 14.46
C ASP A 217 -12.62 -2.38 13.80
N PRO A 218 -12.54 -2.44 12.45
CA PRO A 218 -11.26 -2.37 11.75
C PRO A 218 -10.44 -1.12 12.06
N LEU A 219 -11.06 0.04 12.31
CA LEU A 219 -10.34 1.28 12.60
C LEU A 219 -9.76 1.27 14.01
N LYS A 220 -10.55 0.83 14.99
CA LYS A 220 -10.09 0.74 16.39
C LYS A 220 -9.03 -0.33 16.55
N LEU A 221 -9.14 -1.43 15.82
CA LEU A 221 -8.12 -2.47 15.79
C LEU A 221 -6.80 -1.94 15.21
N ALA A 222 -6.86 -1.21 14.08
CA ALA A 222 -5.69 -0.59 13.48
C ALA A 222 -5.03 0.45 14.40
N ALA A 223 -5.82 1.24 15.12
CA ALA A 223 -5.31 2.18 16.12
C ALA A 223 -4.64 1.45 17.30
N ALA A 224 -5.23 0.35 17.77
CA ALA A 224 -4.72 -0.40 18.91
C ALA A 224 -3.44 -1.20 18.60
N LEU A 225 -3.34 -1.80 17.41
CA LEU A 225 -2.27 -2.73 17.06
C LEU A 225 -1.23 -2.16 16.08
N GLY A 226 -1.52 -1.04 15.42
CA GLY A 226 -0.77 -0.56 14.26
C GLY A 226 0.44 0.33 14.57
N GLY A 227 0.73 1.21 13.62
CA GLY A 227 1.77 2.23 13.68
C GLY A 227 1.31 3.51 12.99
N ARG A 228 1.99 4.64 13.26
CA ARG A 228 1.63 5.93 12.65
C ARG A 228 1.77 5.87 11.13
N GLU A 229 2.79 5.21 10.62
CA GLU A 229 3.04 5.03 9.19
C GLU A 229 2.00 4.13 8.52
N LEU A 230 1.53 3.07 9.19
CA LEU A 230 0.40 2.27 8.69
C LEU A 230 -0.88 3.13 8.64
N ALA A 231 -1.15 3.92 9.68
CA ALA A 231 -2.30 4.81 9.71
C ALA A 231 -2.23 5.89 8.60
N ALA A 232 -1.04 6.42 8.33
CA ALA A 232 -0.82 7.36 7.24
C ALA A 232 -1.00 6.72 5.86
N ILE A 233 -0.48 5.52 5.62
CA ILE A 233 -0.71 4.78 4.36
C ILE A 233 -2.21 4.52 4.13
N PHE A 234 -2.93 4.14 5.19
CA PHE A 234 -4.38 4.01 5.14
C PHE A 234 -5.06 5.33 4.73
N GLY A 235 -4.72 6.43 5.39
CA GLY A 235 -5.28 7.76 5.09
C GLY A 235 -4.96 8.22 3.67
N ALA A 236 -3.73 8.01 3.20
CA ALA A 236 -3.30 8.34 1.85
C ALA A 236 -4.03 7.49 0.79
N THR A 237 -4.23 6.20 1.07
CA THR A 237 -5.02 5.31 0.20
C THR A 237 -6.47 5.77 0.10
N LEU A 238 -7.07 6.19 1.22
CA LEU A 238 -8.42 6.74 1.27
C LEU A 238 -8.53 8.06 0.49
N ALA A 239 -7.56 8.97 0.64
CA ALA A 239 -7.52 10.21 -0.14
C ALA A 239 -7.41 9.94 -1.64
N ALA A 240 -6.53 9.02 -2.04
CA ALA A 240 -6.40 8.60 -3.43
C ALA A 240 -7.73 8.05 -3.98
N ARG A 241 -8.49 7.31 -3.16
CA ARG A 241 -9.84 6.83 -3.53
C ARG A 241 -10.79 7.99 -3.80
N HIS A 242 -10.84 8.98 -2.92
CA HIS A 242 -11.73 10.15 -3.06
C HIS A 242 -11.35 11.06 -4.23
N LEU A 243 -10.07 11.09 -4.58
CA LEU A 243 -9.55 11.91 -5.69
C LEU A 243 -9.51 11.17 -7.04
N GLY A 244 -9.87 9.88 -7.07
CA GLY A 244 -9.75 9.05 -8.28
C GLY A 244 -8.29 8.77 -8.67
N VAL A 245 -7.34 8.87 -7.76
CA VAL A 245 -5.92 8.62 -8.06
C VAL A 245 -5.65 7.11 -7.97
N PRO A 246 -5.18 6.45 -9.03
CA PRO A 246 -4.79 5.05 -8.96
C PRO A 246 -3.58 4.84 -8.04
N VAL A 247 -3.57 3.71 -7.31
CA VAL A 247 -2.55 3.38 -6.30
C VAL A 247 -1.83 2.08 -6.66
N LEU A 248 -0.49 2.11 -6.59
CA LEU A 248 0.33 0.91 -6.50
C LEU A 248 0.75 0.65 -5.05
N LEU A 249 0.35 -0.50 -4.53
CA LEU A 249 0.66 -0.91 -3.17
C LEU A 249 1.89 -1.80 -3.13
N ASP A 250 2.82 -1.52 -2.22
CA ASP A 250 4.11 -2.21 -2.12
C ASP A 250 3.99 -3.59 -1.44
N GLY A 251 4.74 -3.83 -0.37
CA GLY A 251 4.84 -5.12 0.29
C GLY A 251 3.82 -5.34 1.41
N PHE A 252 4.15 -6.31 2.26
CA PHE A 252 3.28 -6.81 3.32
C PHE A 252 2.76 -5.72 4.27
N VAL A 253 3.63 -4.79 4.68
CA VAL A 253 3.27 -3.74 5.64
C VAL A 253 2.27 -2.75 5.03
N CYS A 254 2.50 -2.30 3.79
CA CYS A 254 1.55 -1.47 3.06
C CYS A 254 0.20 -2.18 2.84
N SER A 255 0.22 -3.47 2.50
CA SER A 255 -0.98 -4.30 2.40
C SER A 255 -1.75 -4.41 3.72
N ALA A 256 -1.05 -4.59 4.84
CA ALA A 256 -1.67 -4.63 6.15
C ALA A 256 -2.24 -3.26 6.56
N ALA A 257 -1.57 -2.17 6.19
CA ALA A 257 -2.01 -0.80 6.46
C ALA A 257 -3.39 -0.50 5.84
N VAL A 258 -3.65 -0.97 4.62
CA VAL A 258 -4.92 -0.72 3.90
C VAL A 258 -5.99 -1.78 4.15
N ALA A 259 -5.65 -2.89 4.80
CA ALA A 259 -6.60 -3.96 5.14
C ALA A 259 -7.86 -3.49 5.90
N PRO A 260 -7.80 -2.51 6.82
CA PRO A 260 -9.01 -1.95 7.42
C PRO A 260 -10.00 -1.42 6.37
N LEU A 261 -9.52 -0.76 5.31
CA LEU A 261 -10.38 -0.24 4.24
C LEU A 261 -11.04 -1.37 3.46
N ALA A 262 -10.31 -2.45 3.16
CA ALA A 262 -10.87 -3.66 2.53
C ALA A 262 -11.96 -4.31 3.38
N ARG A 263 -11.83 -4.26 4.72
CA ARG A 263 -12.85 -4.79 5.64
C ARG A 263 -14.06 -3.88 5.80
N LEU A 264 -13.87 -2.56 5.66
CA LEU A 264 -14.93 -1.57 5.80
C LEU A 264 -15.81 -1.44 4.56
N HIS A 265 -15.26 -1.68 3.37
CA HIS A 265 -15.98 -1.50 2.11
C HIS A 265 -15.56 -2.56 1.07
N PRO A 266 -16.50 -3.31 0.45
CA PRO A 266 -16.18 -4.36 -0.53
C PRO A 266 -15.35 -3.88 -1.73
N GLN A 267 -15.55 -2.64 -2.16
CA GLN A 267 -14.79 -1.99 -3.23
C GLN A 267 -13.79 -0.94 -2.71
N GLY A 268 -13.40 -1.05 -1.43
CA GLY A 268 -12.53 -0.08 -0.77
C GLY A 268 -11.18 0.08 -1.47
N LEU A 269 -10.67 -1.01 -2.05
CA LEU A 269 -9.38 -1.06 -2.75
C LEU A 269 -9.52 -1.14 -4.28
N ALA A 270 -10.68 -0.80 -4.86
CA ALA A 270 -10.89 -0.93 -6.31
C ALA A 270 -9.95 -0.04 -7.17
N HIS A 271 -9.38 1.01 -6.58
CA HIS A 271 -8.36 1.89 -7.17
C HIS A 271 -6.93 1.45 -6.91
N VAL A 272 -6.73 0.32 -6.22
CA VAL A 272 -5.42 -0.20 -5.84
C VAL A 272 -5.06 -1.41 -6.71
N LEU A 273 -3.82 -1.46 -7.17
CA LEU A 273 -3.18 -2.69 -7.62
C LEU A 273 -2.06 -3.07 -6.66
N ALA A 274 -1.97 -4.34 -6.32
CA ALA A 274 -0.79 -4.88 -5.64
C ALA A 274 0.38 -4.89 -6.62
N ALA A 275 1.43 -4.14 -6.32
CA ALA A 275 2.58 -4.02 -7.20
C ALA A 275 3.44 -5.28 -7.21
N HIS A 276 3.64 -5.89 -6.05
CA HIS A 276 4.35 -7.15 -5.95
C HIS A 276 3.85 -8.01 -4.81
N VAL A 277 4.11 -9.31 -4.88
CA VAL A 277 4.07 -10.17 -3.70
C VAL A 277 5.46 -10.16 -3.05
N SER A 278 5.45 -10.02 -1.72
CA SER A 278 6.65 -9.96 -0.90
C SER A 278 7.03 -11.37 -0.49
N ALA A 279 8.32 -11.61 -0.25
CA ALA A 279 8.80 -12.85 0.35
C ALA A 279 8.44 -12.98 1.86
N GLU A 280 7.78 -11.99 2.46
CA GLU A 280 7.19 -12.13 3.79
C GLU A 280 6.09 -13.21 3.78
N ALA A 281 6.17 -14.15 4.73
CA ALA A 281 5.34 -15.36 4.76
C ALA A 281 3.83 -15.10 4.67
N GLY A 282 3.36 -14.02 5.30
CA GLY A 282 1.95 -13.64 5.32
C GLY A 282 1.45 -12.90 4.07
N HIS A 283 2.32 -12.43 3.16
CA HIS A 283 1.88 -11.47 2.14
C HIS A 283 0.95 -12.09 1.09
N ARG A 284 1.27 -13.29 0.58
CA ARG A 284 0.40 -13.97 -0.40
C ARG A 284 -1.00 -14.21 0.17
N ASN A 285 -1.07 -14.71 1.40
CA ASN A 285 -2.33 -14.93 2.12
C ASN A 285 -3.13 -13.62 2.28
N LEU A 286 -2.44 -12.51 2.54
CA LEU A 286 -3.07 -11.21 2.74
C LEU A 286 -3.62 -10.65 1.42
N LEU A 287 -2.87 -10.80 0.33
CA LEU A 287 -3.33 -10.43 -1.01
C LEU A 287 -4.56 -11.26 -1.42
N GLU A 288 -4.55 -12.56 -1.16
CA GLU A 288 -5.70 -13.44 -1.40
C GLU A 288 -6.93 -13.01 -0.58
N ALA A 289 -6.75 -12.69 0.71
CA ALA A 289 -7.84 -12.24 1.58
C ALA A 289 -8.44 -10.88 1.17
N MET A 290 -7.68 -10.06 0.43
CA MET A 290 -8.12 -8.77 -0.12
C MET A 290 -8.45 -8.83 -1.61
N GLU A 291 -8.45 -10.02 -2.22
CA GLU A 291 -8.71 -10.26 -3.64
C GLU A 291 -7.80 -9.45 -4.58
N LEU A 292 -6.55 -9.19 -4.17
CA LEU A 292 -5.58 -8.45 -4.96
C LEU A 292 -4.60 -9.40 -5.67
N SER A 293 -4.51 -9.26 -6.99
CA SER A 293 -3.53 -10.01 -7.80
C SER A 293 -2.25 -9.20 -8.02
N PRO A 294 -1.09 -9.63 -7.50
CA PRO A 294 0.16 -8.89 -7.61
C PRO A 294 0.64 -8.77 -9.05
N LEU A 295 1.29 -7.66 -9.43
CA LEU A 295 1.89 -7.48 -10.76
C LEU A 295 3.22 -8.23 -10.90
N LEU A 296 4.00 -8.31 -9.82
CA LEU A 296 5.35 -8.87 -9.81
C LEU A 296 5.51 -9.92 -8.70
N ASP A 297 6.29 -10.96 -8.96
CA ASP A 297 6.73 -11.95 -7.97
C ASP A 297 8.25 -12.13 -8.08
N LEU A 298 8.99 -11.33 -7.31
CA LEU A 298 10.44 -11.19 -7.42
C LEU A 298 11.18 -11.62 -6.15
N GLY A 299 10.47 -12.18 -5.17
CA GLY A 299 11.06 -12.51 -3.87
C GLY A 299 11.57 -11.30 -3.06
N MET A 300 11.10 -10.08 -3.39
CA MET A 300 11.48 -8.85 -2.69
C MET A 300 10.85 -8.78 -1.30
N ARG A 301 11.55 -8.18 -0.34
CA ARG A 301 11.06 -7.97 1.05
C ARG A 301 11.72 -6.78 1.73
N LEU A 302 12.16 -5.80 0.95
CA LEU A 302 12.83 -4.59 1.48
C LEU A 302 11.83 -3.64 2.15
N GLY A 303 10.67 -3.43 1.52
CA GLY A 303 9.74 -2.36 1.90
C GLY A 303 10.09 -1.06 1.17
N GLU A 304 9.90 0.07 1.84
CA GLU A 304 10.27 1.41 1.34
C GLU A 304 9.51 1.86 0.07
N GLY A 305 8.49 1.11 -0.38
CA GLY A 305 7.83 1.39 -1.66
C GLY A 305 8.60 0.87 -2.87
N SER A 306 9.64 0.04 -2.67
CA SER A 306 10.55 -0.39 -3.72
C SER A 306 9.89 -1.26 -4.80
N GLY A 307 9.04 -2.22 -4.42
CA GLY A 307 8.26 -3.03 -5.35
C GLY A 307 7.18 -2.22 -6.08
N ALA A 308 6.50 -1.32 -5.37
CA ALA A 308 5.56 -0.35 -5.96
C ALA A 308 6.22 0.54 -7.02
N CYS A 309 7.37 1.11 -6.68
CA CYS A 309 8.12 1.95 -7.59
C CYS A 309 8.64 1.19 -8.82
N LEU A 310 9.10 -0.05 -8.64
CA LEU A 310 9.50 -0.91 -9.75
C LEU A 310 8.34 -1.19 -10.71
N ALA A 311 7.14 -1.45 -10.19
CA ALA A 311 5.95 -1.71 -10.98
C ALA A 311 5.46 -0.50 -11.80
N ILE A 312 5.87 0.74 -11.48
CA ILE A 312 5.59 1.92 -12.32
C ILE A 312 6.08 1.67 -13.75
N ASN A 313 7.26 1.06 -13.93
CA ASN A 313 7.81 0.79 -15.27
C ASN A 313 6.94 -0.18 -16.07
N LEU A 314 6.27 -1.13 -15.40
CA LEU A 314 5.30 -2.03 -16.03
C LEU A 314 4.05 -1.26 -16.47
N VAL A 315 3.52 -0.37 -15.61
CA VAL A 315 2.35 0.47 -15.96
C VAL A 315 2.69 1.43 -17.10
N ARG A 316 3.87 2.04 -17.10
CA ARG A 316 4.37 2.89 -18.20
C ARG A 316 4.47 2.10 -19.50
N SER A 317 5.03 0.89 -19.46
CA SER A 317 5.10 0.01 -20.64
C SER A 317 3.71 -0.34 -21.17
N ALA A 318 2.77 -0.66 -20.28
CA ALA A 318 1.39 -0.94 -20.65
C ALA A 318 0.73 0.26 -21.36
N LEU A 319 0.91 1.45 -20.79
CA LEU A 319 0.41 2.70 -21.36
C LEU A 319 1.03 2.99 -22.72
N GLU A 320 2.36 2.86 -22.87
CA GLU A 320 3.06 3.12 -24.12
C GLU A 320 2.60 2.18 -25.23
N CYS A 321 2.36 0.90 -24.93
CA CYS A 321 1.74 -0.01 -25.90
C CYS A 321 0.35 0.46 -26.34
N HIS A 322 -0.47 0.94 -25.41
CA HIS A 322 -1.82 1.40 -25.73
C HIS A 322 -1.84 2.69 -26.58
N THR A 323 -0.96 3.64 -26.26
CA THR A 323 -0.92 4.94 -26.92
C THR A 323 -0.10 4.93 -28.21
N GLY A 324 0.95 4.12 -28.27
CA GLY A 324 1.93 4.12 -29.36
C GLY A 324 1.71 3.07 -30.45
N MET A 325 0.96 1.98 -30.17
CA MET A 325 0.63 1.01 -31.22
C MET A 325 -0.37 1.58 -32.21
N ALA A 326 -0.17 1.26 -33.49
CA ALA A 326 -1.16 1.48 -34.53
C ALA A 326 -2.35 0.51 -34.37
N SER A 327 -3.50 0.94 -34.88
CA SER A 327 -4.63 0.05 -35.18
C SER A 327 -4.40 -0.74 -36.47
N PHE A 328 -5.15 -1.83 -36.68
CA PHE A 328 -5.15 -2.57 -37.95
C PHE A 328 -5.39 -1.65 -39.15
N ALA A 329 -6.34 -0.72 -39.03
CA ALA A 329 -6.66 0.28 -40.04
C ALA A 329 -5.48 1.23 -40.33
N GLU A 330 -4.84 1.79 -39.31
CA GLU A 330 -3.70 2.70 -39.46
C GLU A 330 -2.47 1.99 -40.05
N ALA A 331 -2.26 0.72 -39.70
CA ALA A 331 -1.15 -0.09 -40.18
C ALA A 331 -1.37 -0.68 -41.59
N GLY A 332 -2.60 -0.58 -42.13
CA GLY A 332 -2.97 -1.23 -43.39
C GLY A 332 -2.91 -2.76 -43.34
N VAL A 333 -3.06 -3.34 -42.14
CA VAL A 333 -3.04 -4.79 -41.93
C VAL A 333 -4.48 -5.28 -42.03
N SER A 334 -4.71 -6.31 -42.86
CA SER A 334 -6.05 -6.89 -43.02
C SER A 334 -6.58 -7.42 -41.70
N GLU A 335 -7.79 -7.01 -41.35
CA GLU A 335 -8.60 -7.65 -40.32
C GLU A 335 -8.98 -9.06 -40.81
N LYS A 336 -9.07 -10.03 -39.90
CA LYS A 336 -9.52 -11.39 -40.23
C LYS A 336 -10.99 -11.43 -40.54
#